data_AF-A0A815N560-F1
#
_entry.id   AF-A0A815N560-F1
#
_cell.length_a   1.000
_cell.length_b   1.000
_cell.length_c   1.000
_cell.angle_alpha   90.00
_cell.angle_beta   90.00
_cell.angle_gamma   90.00
#
_symmetry.space_group_name_H-M   'P 1'
#
loop_
_entity.id
_entity.type
_entity.pdbx_description
1 polymer ?
#
loop_
_entity_poly.entity_id
_entity_poly.type
_entity_poly.pdbx_seq_one_letter_code
_entity_poly.pdbx_strand_id
1 'polypeptide(L)'
;MVSVLHAYLNYSLNNECPQSGKINLLKQHYRNVLPRSIDYYLLIDSLNLLFGVIYEFFSKDSIAHGIYLQSLEPYILTNRFDTILPTVLKDFINYCIDNNNLNQLEQCLDRLNVSCLDLDQIIEITRKYEVYMTLLHIYSKGFKDFTTILKEIIEKLEDIFIGNNGT
;
A
#
# COMPACT_ATOMS: atom_id res chain seq x y z
N MET A 1 16.43 -5.99 24.27
CA MET A 1 15.21 -6.78 23.96
C MET A 1 14.88 -6.75 22.47
N VAL A 2 14.86 -5.57 21.82
CA VAL A 2 14.71 -5.41 20.36
C VAL A 2 15.83 -6.11 19.54
N SER A 3 17.06 -6.13 20.07
CA SER A 3 18.21 -6.78 19.41
C SER A 3 18.09 -8.30 19.26
N VAL A 4 17.46 -8.97 20.22
CA VAL A 4 17.26 -10.44 20.18
C VAL A 4 16.17 -10.82 19.20
N LEU A 5 15.14 -9.99 19.07
CA LEU A 5 14.03 -10.19 18.14
C LEU A 5 14.46 -9.82 16.71
N HIS A 6 15.26 -8.76 16.54
CA HIS A 6 15.93 -8.45 15.28
C HIS A 6 16.91 -9.57 14.87
N ALA A 7 17.65 -10.14 15.83
CA ALA A 7 18.50 -11.30 15.60
C ALA A 7 17.69 -12.57 15.29
N TYR A 8 16.52 -12.78 15.92
CA TYR A 8 15.62 -13.91 15.65
C TYR A 8 14.92 -13.76 14.31
N LEU A 9 14.48 -12.55 13.93
CA LEU A 9 13.95 -12.26 12.61
C LEU A 9 15.04 -12.47 11.57
N ASN A 10 16.23 -11.90 11.74
CA ASN A 10 17.36 -12.18 10.84
C ASN A 10 17.72 -13.66 10.79
N TYR A 11 17.64 -14.40 11.90
CA TYR A 11 17.92 -15.83 11.94
C TYR A 11 16.82 -16.66 11.27
N SER A 12 15.55 -16.39 11.56
CA SER A 12 14.40 -17.08 10.96
C SER A 12 14.22 -16.74 9.49
N LEU A 13 14.63 -15.55 9.08
CA LEU A 13 14.59 -15.10 7.69
C LEU A 13 15.84 -15.54 6.89
N ASN A 14 17.02 -15.71 7.52
CA ASN A 14 18.25 -16.13 6.82
C ASN A 14 18.58 -17.64 6.92
N ASN A 15 18.32 -18.31 8.04
CA ASN A 15 18.77 -19.69 8.30
C ASN A 15 17.68 -20.76 8.14
N GLU A 16 16.41 -20.40 8.15
CA GLU A 16 15.29 -21.33 7.85
C GLU A 16 14.76 -21.14 6.43
N CYS A 17 15.64 -20.78 5.49
CA CYS A 17 15.34 -20.95 4.06
C CYS A 17 15.39 -22.46 3.76
N PRO A 18 14.26 -23.16 3.53
CA PRO A 18 14.31 -24.57 3.21
C PRO A 18 15.10 -24.73 1.90
N GLN A 19 16.18 -25.50 1.96
CA GLN A 19 17.03 -25.80 0.82
C GLN A 19 16.14 -26.29 -0.34
N SER A 20 16.10 -25.47 -1.39
CA SER A 20 15.70 -25.81 -2.76
C SER A 20 14.49 -26.73 -2.90
N GLY A 21 13.28 -26.17 -3.04
CA GLY A 21 12.14 -26.93 -3.58
C GLY A 21 10.73 -26.49 -3.24
N LYS A 22 10.50 -25.61 -2.25
CA LYS A 22 9.13 -25.24 -1.86
C LYS A 22 8.97 -23.73 -1.64
N ILE A 23 8.99 -22.97 -2.73
CA ILE A 23 8.58 -21.55 -2.75
C ILE A 23 7.24 -21.37 -1.99
N ASN A 24 6.32 -22.33 -2.09
CA ASN A 24 5.05 -22.29 -1.37
C ASN A 24 5.18 -22.37 0.16
N LEU A 25 6.13 -23.15 0.70
CA LEU A 25 6.38 -23.18 2.14
C LEU A 25 7.00 -21.87 2.63
N LEU A 26 7.92 -21.29 1.84
CA LEU A 26 8.52 -20.01 2.14
C LEU A 26 7.47 -18.88 2.16
N LYS A 27 6.57 -18.85 1.16
CA LYS A 27 5.42 -17.94 1.13
C LYS A 27 4.55 -18.09 2.38
N GLN A 28 4.29 -19.31 2.82
CA GLN A 28 3.47 -19.60 4.00
C GLN A 28 4.17 -19.17 5.30
N HIS A 29 5.48 -19.36 5.40
CA HIS A 29 6.29 -18.86 6.52
C HIS A 29 6.19 -17.33 6.63
N TYR A 30 6.43 -16.62 5.53
CA TYR A 30 6.32 -15.15 5.52
C TYR A 30 4.93 -14.67 5.90
N ARG A 31 3.87 -15.29 5.36
CA ARG A 31 2.48 -14.96 5.73
C ARG A 31 2.16 -15.16 7.21
N ASN A 32 2.85 -16.05 7.90
CA ASN A 32 2.64 -16.30 9.33
C ASN A 32 3.47 -15.37 10.23
N VAL A 33 4.70 -15.03 9.81
CA VAL A 33 5.66 -14.24 10.60
C VAL A 33 5.43 -12.74 10.43
N LEU A 34 5.08 -12.28 9.23
CA LEU A 34 4.91 -10.85 8.92
C LEU A 34 3.85 -10.17 9.80
N PRO A 35 2.61 -10.70 9.94
CA PRO A 35 1.60 -10.04 10.76
C PRO A 35 2.05 -9.85 12.21
N ARG A 36 2.67 -10.88 12.80
CA ARG A 36 3.19 -10.83 14.19
C ARG A 36 4.32 -9.81 14.32
N SER A 37 5.15 -9.68 13.29
CA SER A 37 6.23 -8.70 13.25
C SER A 37 5.66 -7.28 13.15
N ILE A 38 4.67 -7.06 12.28
CA ILE A 38 3.97 -5.77 12.14
C ILE A 38 3.29 -5.39 13.46
N ASP A 39 2.53 -6.30 14.06
CA ASP A 39 1.88 -6.09 15.37
C ASP A 39 2.90 -5.67 16.44
N TYR A 40 4.06 -6.32 16.47
CA TYR A 40 5.13 -5.97 17.40
C TYR A 40 5.68 -4.57 17.13
N TYR A 41 6.02 -4.23 15.88
CA TYR A 41 6.54 -2.90 15.52
C TYR A 41 5.55 -1.78 15.79
N LEU A 42 4.24 -2.05 15.66
CA LEU A 42 3.17 -1.15 16.07
C LEU A 42 3.12 -0.96 17.59
N LEU A 43 3.29 -2.03 18.38
CA LEU A 43 3.31 -1.96 19.84
C LEU A 43 4.50 -1.18 20.39
N ILE A 44 5.65 -1.23 19.73
CA ILE A 44 6.86 -0.49 20.13
C ILE A 44 6.98 0.88 19.42
N ASP A 45 5.93 1.31 18.73
CA ASP A 45 5.84 2.58 17.98
C ASP A 45 7.07 2.87 17.09
N SER A 46 7.58 1.81 16.46
CA SER A 46 8.83 1.87 15.68
C SER A 46 8.57 1.60 14.20
N LEU A 47 7.66 2.37 13.59
CA LEU A 47 7.34 2.30 12.16
C LEU A 47 8.57 2.51 11.26
N ASN A 48 9.56 3.28 11.73
CA ASN A 48 10.82 3.50 11.01
C ASN A 48 11.60 2.19 10.75
N LEU A 49 11.52 1.21 11.67
CA LEU A 49 12.17 -0.08 11.48
C LEU A 49 11.38 -0.98 10.53
N LEU A 50 10.04 -0.89 10.57
CA LEU A 50 9.14 -1.62 9.67
C LEU A 50 9.34 -1.18 8.22
N PHE A 51 9.26 0.14 7.96
CA PHE A 51 9.39 0.70 6.62
C PHE A 51 10.84 0.91 6.16
N GLY A 52 11.82 0.69 7.06
CA GLY A 52 13.25 0.72 6.75
C GLY A 52 13.82 -0.69 6.61
N VAL A 53 14.33 -1.23 7.72
CA VAL A 53 15.13 -2.47 7.73
C VAL A 53 14.32 -3.69 7.26
N ILE A 54 13.07 -3.81 7.70
CA ILE A 54 12.22 -4.94 7.29
C ILE A 54 11.85 -4.81 5.82
N TYR A 55 11.43 -3.63 5.37
CA TYR A 55 11.15 -3.39 3.96
C TYR A 55 12.37 -3.70 3.07
N GLU A 56 13.58 -3.26 3.42
CA GLU A 56 14.80 -3.58 2.66
C GLU A 56 15.08 -5.09 2.59
N PHE A 57 14.75 -5.83 3.65
CA PHE A 57 14.90 -7.28 3.67
C PHE A 57 13.94 -7.94 2.66
N PHE A 58 12.67 -7.55 2.68
CA PHE A 58 11.63 -8.14 1.83
C PHE A 58 11.69 -7.64 0.38
N SER A 59 12.24 -6.45 0.12
CA SER A 59 12.40 -5.87 -1.22
C SER A 59 13.38 -6.65 -2.13
N LYS A 60 14.28 -7.46 -1.54
CA LYS A 60 15.26 -8.25 -2.31
C LYS A 60 14.67 -9.38 -3.15
N ASP A 61 13.50 -9.90 -2.77
CA ASP A 61 12.82 -10.99 -3.46
C ASP A 61 11.41 -10.54 -3.84
N SER A 62 11.06 -10.62 -5.13
CA SER A 62 9.76 -10.15 -5.64
C SER A 62 8.56 -10.87 -4.99
N ILE A 63 8.72 -12.14 -4.63
CA ILE A 63 7.68 -12.91 -3.95
C ILE A 63 7.51 -12.44 -2.51
N ALA A 64 8.62 -12.26 -1.80
CA ALA A 64 8.62 -11.82 -0.42
C ALA A 64 8.08 -10.37 -0.32
N HIS A 65 8.49 -9.52 -1.26
CA HIS A 65 8.03 -8.14 -1.37
C HIS A 65 6.52 -8.04 -1.60
N GLY A 66 5.96 -8.82 -2.53
CA GLY A 66 4.51 -8.85 -2.75
C GLY A 66 3.73 -9.30 -1.51
N ILE A 67 4.24 -10.29 -0.76
CA ILE A 67 3.60 -10.73 0.49
C ILE A 67 3.69 -9.64 1.57
N TYR A 68 4.81 -8.94 1.65
CA TYR A 68 4.98 -7.81 2.56
C TYR A 68 3.95 -6.72 2.26
N LEU A 69 3.85 -6.26 1.01
CA LEU A 69 2.88 -5.23 0.61
C LEU A 69 1.44 -5.67 0.86
N GLN A 70 1.10 -6.93 0.51
CA GLN A 70 -0.20 -7.52 0.82
C GLN A 70 -0.51 -7.51 2.32
N SER A 71 0.50 -7.77 3.15
CA SER A 71 0.31 -7.82 4.60
C SER A 71 0.08 -6.44 5.23
N LEU A 72 0.47 -5.34 4.58
CA LEU A 72 0.23 -3.97 5.08
C LEU A 72 -1.23 -3.53 4.93
N GLU A 73 -1.90 -3.98 3.86
CA GLU A 73 -3.27 -3.61 3.54
C GLU A 73 -4.26 -3.67 4.73
N PRO A 74 -4.39 -4.80 5.47
CA PRO A 74 -5.34 -4.87 6.60
C PRO A 74 -5.02 -3.89 7.74
N TYR A 75 -3.76 -3.51 7.91
CA TYR A 75 -3.36 -2.57 8.97
C TYR A 75 -3.68 -1.12 8.59
N ILE A 76 -3.56 -0.78 7.31
CA ILE A 76 -4.01 0.52 6.77
C ILE A 76 -5.55 0.60 6.91
N LEU A 77 -6.26 -0.44 6.49
CA LEU A 77 -7.73 -0.49 6.56
C LEU A 77 -8.28 -0.41 8.00
N THR A 78 -7.53 -0.91 8.98
CA THR A 78 -7.91 -0.85 10.40
C THR A 78 -7.40 0.41 11.12
N ASN A 79 -6.84 1.38 10.38
CA ASN A 79 -6.28 2.64 10.89
C ASN A 79 -5.22 2.41 12.00
N ARG A 80 -4.43 1.33 11.89
CA ARG A 80 -3.37 1.02 12.85
C ARG A 80 -2.14 1.91 12.67
N PHE A 81 -1.92 2.37 11.44
CA PHE A 81 -0.99 3.44 11.10
C PHE A 81 -1.58 4.23 9.93
N ASP A 82 -1.28 5.52 9.87
CA ASP A 82 -1.71 6.46 8.83
C ASP A 82 -0.53 7.02 8.02
N THR A 83 0.70 6.76 8.47
CA THR A 83 1.94 7.25 7.86
C THR A 83 2.78 6.10 7.33
N ILE A 84 3.24 6.21 6.08
CA ILE A 84 4.09 5.24 5.39
C ILE A 84 5.23 6.00 4.72
N LEU A 85 6.41 5.39 4.64
CA LEU A 85 7.54 5.97 3.92
C LEU A 85 7.22 6.06 2.41
N PRO A 86 7.51 7.18 1.72
CA PRO A 86 7.10 7.39 0.32
C PRO A 86 7.53 6.29 -0.65
N THR A 87 8.71 5.70 -0.43
CA THR A 87 9.22 4.56 -1.22
C THR A 87 8.32 3.33 -1.11
N VAL A 88 7.93 2.97 0.12
CA VAL A 88 7.06 1.82 0.39
C VAL A 88 5.66 2.07 -0.16
N LEU A 89 5.15 3.29 -0.02
CA LEU A 89 3.84 3.68 -0.55
C LEU A 89 3.80 3.55 -2.08
N LYS A 90 4.83 4.02 -2.78
CA LYS A 90 4.93 3.91 -4.24
C LYS A 90 4.89 2.46 -4.70
N ASP A 91 5.64 1.58 -4.04
CA ASP A 91 5.64 0.15 -4.35
C ASP A 91 4.30 -0.50 -4.02
N PHE A 92 3.66 -0.11 -2.92
CA PHE A 92 2.32 -0.58 -2.57
C PHE A 92 1.29 -0.24 -3.66
N ILE A 93 1.31 1.00 -4.18
CA ILE A 93 0.41 1.43 -5.25
C ILE A 93 0.65 0.62 -6.52
N ASN A 94 1.90 0.47 -6.94
CA ASN A 94 2.26 -0.34 -8.11
C ASN A 94 1.81 -1.79 -7.94
N TYR A 95 2.01 -2.37 -6.75
CA TYR A 95 1.55 -3.72 -6.44
C TYR A 95 0.02 -3.84 -6.54
N CYS A 96 -0.75 -2.89 -6.03
CA CYS A 96 -2.21 -2.93 -6.15
C CYS A 96 -2.67 -2.82 -7.62
N ILE A 97 -2.01 -1.98 -8.41
CA ILE A 97 -2.27 -1.82 -9.85
C ILE A 97 -1.98 -3.13 -10.59
N ASP A 98 -0.80 -3.72 -10.37
CA ASP A 98 -0.37 -4.95 -11.04
C ASP A 98 -1.28 -6.14 -10.72
N ASN A 99 -1.88 -6.17 -9.52
CA ASN A 99 -2.85 -7.19 -9.12
C ASN A 99 -4.31 -6.85 -9.45
N ASN A 100 -4.56 -5.72 -10.10
CA ASN A 100 -5.91 -5.21 -10.43
C ASN A 100 -6.82 -5.00 -9.20
N ASN A 101 -6.23 -4.64 -8.06
CA ASN A 101 -6.90 -4.44 -6.78
C ASN A 101 -7.21 -2.96 -6.52
N LEU A 102 -7.80 -2.27 -7.49
CA LEU A 102 -8.04 -0.82 -7.44
C LEU A 102 -8.98 -0.42 -6.29
N ASN A 103 -10.01 -1.23 -6.01
CA ASN A 103 -10.94 -0.95 -4.90
C ASN A 103 -10.27 -1.02 -3.51
N GLN A 104 -9.25 -1.88 -3.36
CA GLN A 104 -8.47 -1.97 -2.12
C GLN A 104 -7.50 -0.79 -2.02
N LEU A 105 -6.91 -0.40 -3.15
CA LEU A 105 -6.08 0.79 -3.26
C LEU A 105 -6.83 2.04 -2.82
N GLU A 106 -8.07 2.24 -3.28
CA GLU A 106 -8.91 3.37 -2.85
C GLU A 106 -9.08 3.45 -1.33
N GLN A 107 -9.56 2.34 -0.76
CA GLN A 107 -9.85 2.28 0.67
C GLN A 107 -8.58 2.46 1.52
N CYS A 108 -7.42 2.05 1.01
CA CYS A 108 -6.14 2.28 1.67
C CYS A 108 -5.74 3.75 1.58
N LEU A 109 -5.72 4.33 0.37
CA LEU A 109 -5.29 5.72 0.15
C LEU A 109 -6.15 6.73 0.93
N ASP A 110 -7.46 6.49 1.04
CA ASP A 110 -8.38 7.35 1.79
C ASP A 110 -8.14 7.37 3.31
N ARG A 111 -7.44 6.36 3.83
CA ARG A 111 -7.11 6.23 5.26
C ARG A 111 -5.70 6.72 5.58
N LEU A 112 -4.84 6.83 4.57
CA LEU A 112 -3.50 7.35 4.74
C LEU A 112 -3.51 8.87 4.88
N ASN A 113 -2.49 9.37 5.58
CA ASN A 113 -2.29 10.80 5.73
C ASN A 113 -1.85 11.39 4.39
N VAL A 114 -2.57 12.42 3.93
CA VAL A 114 -2.30 13.14 2.68
C VAL A 114 -0.88 13.72 2.65
N SER A 115 -0.29 14.00 3.82
CA SER A 115 1.09 14.49 3.94
C SER A 115 2.16 13.47 3.51
N CYS A 116 1.82 12.18 3.49
CA CYS A 116 2.71 11.11 3.02
C CYS A 116 2.57 10.83 1.52
N LEU A 117 1.53 11.36 0.89
CA LEU A 117 1.22 11.13 -0.52
C LEU A 117 1.97 12.13 -1.40
N ASP A 118 2.59 11.63 -2.47
CA ASP A 118 3.01 12.48 -3.59
C ASP A 118 1.76 12.82 -4.41
N LEU A 119 1.18 13.99 -4.17
CA LEU A 119 -0.12 14.37 -4.72
C LEU A 119 -0.10 14.38 -6.25
N ASP A 120 1.00 14.82 -6.86
CA ASP A 120 1.12 14.86 -8.32
C ASP A 120 1.09 13.45 -8.90
N GLN A 121 1.85 12.52 -8.29
CA GLN A 121 1.87 11.12 -8.72
C GLN A 121 0.51 10.44 -8.52
N ILE A 122 -0.13 10.63 -7.36
CA ILE A 122 -1.41 9.97 -7.07
C ILE A 122 -2.53 10.50 -7.96
N ILE A 123 -2.54 11.80 -8.28
CA ILE A 123 -3.52 12.37 -9.22
C ILE A 123 -3.37 11.74 -10.60
N GLU A 124 -2.15 11.58 -11.11
CA GLU A 124 -1.91 10.93 -12.41
C GLU A 124 -2.42 9.47 -12.41
N ILE A 125 -2.10 8.72 -11.36
CA ILE A 125 -2.51 7.31 -11.21
C ILE A 125 -4.03 7.21 -11.08
N THR A 126 -4.65 7.99 -10.19
CA THR A 126 -6.09 7.93 -9.96
C THR A 126 -6.89 8.33 -11.20
N ARG A 127 -6.41 9.30 -11.99
CA ARG A 127 -7.02 9.64 -13.30
C ARG A 127 -6.87 8.51 -14.32
N LYS A 128 -5.71 7.86 -14.37
CA LYS A 128 -5.42 6.77 -15.31
C LYS A 128 -6.25 5.52 -15.06
N TYR A 129 -6.47 5.18 -13.79
CA TYR A 129 -7.21 3.97 -13.38
C TYR A 129 -8.66 4.26 -12.95
N GLU A 130 -9.15 5.49 -13.17
CA GLU A 130 -10.52 5.93 -12.89
C GLU A 130 -10.97 5.77 -11.43
N VAL A 131 -10.04 6.07 -10.53
CA VAL A 131 -10.14 5.91 -9.09
C VAL A 131 -10.65 7.22 -8.45
N TYR A 132 -11.91 7.54 -8.72
CA TYR A 132 -12.45 8.89 -8.46
C TYR A 132 -12.66 9.21 -6.98
N MET A 133 -12.94 8.21 -6.13
CA MET A 133 -13.17 8.46 -4.70
C MET A 133 -11.91 8.98 -4.02
N THR A 134 -10.77 8.37 -4.33
CA THR A 134 -9.47 8.84 -3.83
C THR A 134 -9.08 10.19 -4.43
N LEU A 135 -9.37 10.45 -5.70
CA LEU A 135 -9.14 11.77 -6.30
C LEU A 135 -9.92 12.86 -5.55
N LEU A 136 -11.20 12.61 -5.23
CA LEU A 136 -12.02 13.51 -4.42
C LEU A 136 -11.46 13.66 -3.00
N HIS A 137 -11.00 12.58 -2.37
CA HIS A 137 -10.34 12.63 -1.07
C HIS A 137 -9.10 13.54 -1.07
N ILE A 138 -8.26 13.42 -2.10
CA ILE A 138 -7.03 14.20 -2.22
C ILE A 138 -7.32 15.68 -2.46
N TYR A 139 -8.27 16.00 -3.34
CA TYR A 139 -8.64 17.40 -3.59
C TYR A 139 -9.36 18.03 -2.40
N SER A 140 -10.16 17.26 -1.67
CA SER A 140 -10.83 17.73 -0.46
C SER A 140 -9.86 18.03 0.68
N LYS A 141 -8.94 17.11 1.01
CA LYS A 141 -8.04 17.25 2.15
C LYS A 141 -6.70 17.92 1.81
N GLY A 142 -6.14 17.64 0.64
CA GLY A 142 -4.85 18.17 0.19
C GLY A 142 -4.97 19.60 -0.34
N PHE A 143 -5.83 19.81 -1.33
CA PHE A 143 -5.97 21.11 -2.01
C PHE A 143 -7.05 22.02 -1.39
N LYS A 144 -7.97 21.45 -0.60
CA LYS A 144 -9.18 22.14 -0.10
C LYS A 144 -10.02 22.74 -1.24
N ASP A 145 -9.95 22.14 -2.42
CA ASP A 145 -10.65 22.59 -3.62
C ASP A 145 -11.54 21.47 -4.17
N PHE A 146 -12.80 21.50 -3.75
CA PHE A 146 -13.83 20.56 -4.22
C PHE A 146 -14.38 20.95 -5.59
N THR A 147 -14.30 22.22 -5.96
CA THR A 147 -14.96 22.74 -7.17
C THR A 147 -14.27 22.23 -8.42
N THR A 148 -12.93 22.17 -8.42
CA THR A 148 -12.16 21.69 -9.57
C THR A 148 -12.46 20.22 -9.89
N ILE A 149 -12.54 19.34 -8.89
CA ILE A 149 -12.85 17.92 -9.12
C ILE A 149 -14.30 17.67 -9.46
N LEU A 150 -15.25 18.39 -8.87
CA LEU A 150 -16.65 18.22 -9.24
C LEU A 150 -16.88 18.61 -10.70
N LYS A 151 -16.23 19.66 -11.20
CA LYS A 151 -16.29 20.02 -12.63
C LYS A 151 -15.74 18.91 -13.51
N GLU A 152 -14.56 18.38 -13.19
CA GLU A 152 -13.93 17.29 -13.95
C GLU A 152 -14.82 16.02 -13.99
N ILE A 153 -15.45 15.67 -12.86
CA ILE A 153 -16.38 14.52 -12.80
C ILE A 153 -17.65 14.79 -13.62
N ILE A 154 -18.22 16.00 -13.53
CA ILE A 154 -19.43 16.36 -14.27
C ILE A 154 -19.17 16.34 -15.78
N GLU A 155 -18.06 16.95 -16.24
CA GLU A 155 -17.68 16.94 -17.66
C GLU A 155 -17.55 15.51 -18.19
N LYS A 156 -16.89 14.61 -17.44
CA LYS A 156 -16.82 13.18 -17.80
C LYS A 156 -18.19 12.49 -17.85
N LEU A 157 -19.08 12.77 -16.90
CA LEU A 157 -20.41 12.17 -16.89
C LEU A 157 -21.28 12.67 -18.04
N GLU A 158 -21.15 13.95 -18.41
CA GLU A 158 -21.81 14.54 -19.57
C GLU A 158 -21.33 13.88 -20.87
N ASP A 159 -20.02 13.66 -21.02
CA ASP A 159 -19.45 12.96 -22.17
C ASP A 159 -19.99 11.52 -22.29
N ILE A 160 -20.07 10.78 -21.17
CA ILE A 160 -20.62 9.42 -21.15
C ILE A 160 -22.12 9.43 -21.50
N PHE A 161 -22.87 10.39 -20.98
CA PHE A 161 -24.30 10.49 -21.22
C PHE A 161 -24.61 10.90 -22.67
N ILE A 162 -23.83 11.79 -23.26
CA ILE A 162 -23.96 12.20 -24.67
C ILE A 162 -23.53 11.07 -25.61
N GLY A 163 -22.46 10.33 -25.27
CA GLY A 163 -21.99 9.18 -26.04
C GLY A 163 -22.98 8.00 -26.08
N ASN A 164 -23.73 7.76 -25.00
CA ASN A 164 -24.72 6.67 -24.93
C ASN A 164 -26.05 6.98 -25.63
N ASN A 165 -26.34 8.24 -25.97
CA ASN A 165 -27.55 8.64 -26.70
C ASN A 165 -27.34 8.65 -28.23
N GLY A 166 -26.19 8.17 -28.71
CA GLY A 166 -25.76 8.16 -30.11
C GLY A 166 -25.74 6.80 -30.82
N THR A 167 -26.46 5.79 -30.30
CA THR A 167 -26.69 4.49 -30.99
C THR A 167 -28.16 4.13 -31.04
#